data_AF-A0AAN0LY02-F1
#
_entry.id   AF-A0AAN0LY02-F1
#
_cell.length_a   1.000
_cell.length_b   1.000
_cell.length_c   1.000
_cell.angle_alpha   90.00
_cell.angle_beta   90.00
_cell.angle_gamma   90.00
#
_symmetry.space_group_name_H-M   'P 1'
#
loop_
_entity.id
_entity.type
_entity.pdbx_description
1 polymer ?
#
loop_
_entity_poly.entity_id
_entity_poly.type
_entity_poly.pdbx_seq_one_letter_code
_entity_poly.pdbx_strand_id
1 'polypeptide(L)'
;MIAVARKNNVPTEHEFGVEDESDLVLIGFIGFLDPPKESAKPTIESLNRHGVKVVVITGDSLGVAKKVSSKVGIDTEITYMGDEVEAMSDEELRDAVDHCHLFAKISPDQKQRIVKAFQDKGHTVGFLGDGINDALALKQANVGISVDSAVDIAKESAFDIILLKKDLTVLEEGILEGRKTIVNMIKYLEMAVSGNVGNMISVLVASLFVPFLPLLPVHILVQNLLSDLAQTGIPFDNVTEKELEKPRKLESKSLVKFMKLFGPLSSIFDIACFVVLYAVFDVRTLEHATLFQTFWFAFGIISQSLIIFVIRTKRPFSLGNLPSGVLVFVSFLAIAITLLCLLQHH
;
A
#
# COMPACT_ATOMS: atom_id res chain seq x y z
N MET A 1 -9.29 35.21 20.45
CA MET A 1 -8.68 36.49 20.85
C MET A 1 -9.05 36.75 22.30
N ILE A 2 -8.10 37.17 23.11
CA ILE A 2 -8.32 37.52 24.52
C ILE A 2 -8.22 39.04 24.63
N ALA A 3 -9.24 39.67 25.22
CA ALA A 3 -9.18 41.09 25.55
C ALA A 3 -8.33 41.28 26.82
N VAL A 4 -7.37 42.19 26.78
CA VAL A 4 -6.53 42.53 27.92
C VAL A 4 -6.93 43.92 28.41
N ALA A 5 -7.37 43.99 29.66
CA ALA A 5 -7.75 45.24 30.31
C ALA A 5 -7.05 45.36 31.67
N ARG A 6 -6.85 46.59 32.14
CA ARG A 6 -6.07 46.88 33.36
C ARG A 6 -6.78 47.90 34.24
N LYS A 7 -6.68 47.70 35.56
CA LYS A 7 -7.08 48.64 36.60
C LYS A 7 -5.84 49.03 37.41
N ASN A 8 -5.61 50.32 37.61
CA ASN A 8 -4.39 50.82 38.28
C ASN A 8 -4.54 50.98 39.79
N ASN A 9 -5.76 51.26 40.25
CA ASN A 9 -6.05 51.55 41.64
C ASN A 9 -6.84 50.36 42.21
N VAL A 10 -6.12 49.32 42.64
CA VAL A 10 -6.74 48.14 43.26
C VAL A 10 -6.40 48.13 44.76
N PRO A 11 -7.38 47.96 45.67
CA PRO A 11 -7.13 47.92 47.10
C PRO A 11 -6.17 46.78 47.48
N THR A 12 -5.20 47.03 48.36
CA THR A 12 -4.16 46.05 48.76
C THR A 12 -4.59 45.08 49.85
N GLU A 13 -5.77 45.26 50.46
CA GLU A 13 -6.25 44.48 51.62
C GLU A 13 -7.61 43.80 51.35
N HIS A 14 -7.87 43.35 50.12
CA HIS A 14 -9.10 42.63 49.78
C HIS A 14 -8.81 41.41 48.90
N GLU A 15 -9.58 40.33 49.08
CA GLU A 15 -9.62 39.20 48.14
C GLU A 15 -10.36 39.63 46.87
N PHE A 16 -9.76 39.41 45.70
CA PHE A 16 -10.36 39.81 44.43
C PHE A 16 -11.64 39.02 44.14
N GLY A 17 -12.73 39.74 43.86
CA GLY A 17 -14.05 39.20 43.51
C GLY A 17 -14.53 39.60 42.12
N VAL A 18 -15.70 39.10 41.71
CA VAL A 18 -16.32 39.44 40.41
C VAL A 18 -16.72 40.93 40.37
N GLU A 19 -17.10 41.51 41.51
CA GLU A 19 -17.37 42.96 41.62
C GLU A 19 -16.17 43.86 41.25
N ASP A 20 -14.93 43.37 41.37
CA ASP A 20 -13.74 44.14 41.03
C ASP A 20 -13.51 44.27 39.51
N GLU A 21 -14.20 43.45 38.71
CA GLU A 21 -14.15 43.42 37.23
C GLU A 21 -14.91 44.59 36.56
N SER A 22 -15.04 45.74 37.24
CA SER A 22 -15.63 46.98 36.72
C SER A 22 -14.57 48.05 36.40
N ASP A 23 -14.92 48.98 35.50
CA ASP A 23 -14.13 50.19 35.19
C ASP A 23 -12.67 49.93 34.77
N LEU A 24 -12.45 48.81 34.09
CA LEU A 24 -11.16 48.43 33.52
C LEU A 24 -10.86 49.27 32.27
N VAL A 25 -9.60 49.66 32.09
CA VAL A 25 -9.13 50.30 30.85
C VAL A 25 -8.72 49.22 29.88
N LEU A 26 -9.42 49.10 28.74
CA LEU A 26 -9.04 48.18 27.67
C LEU A 26 -7.68 48.59 27.09
N ILE A 27 -6.70 47.70 27.19
CA ILE A 27 -5.36 47.90 26.62
C ILE A 27 -5.33 47.44 25.16
N GLY A 28 -5.96 46.30 24.86
CA GLY A 28 -5.99 45.74 23.51
C GLY A 28 -6.42 44.28 23.48
N PHE A 29 -6.11 43.60 22.37
CA PHE A 29 -6.44 42.19 22.15
C PHE A 29 -5.17 41.38 21.86
N ILE A 30 -5.08 40.18 22.43
CA ILE A 30 -4.07 39.18 22.11
C ILE A 30 -4.71 38.08 21.27
N GLY A 31 -4.15 37.83 20.09
CA GLY A 31 -4.51 36.70 19.23
C GLY A 31 -3.47 35.60 19.33
N PHE A 32 -3.88 34.39 19.74
CA PHE A 32 -3.07 33.19 19.62
C PHE A 32 -3.38 32.54 18.27
N LEU A 33 -2.35 32.21 17.52
CA LEU A 33 -2.45 31.46 16.28
C LEU A 33 -1.64 30.18 16.45
N ASP A 34 -2.25 29.03 16.23
CA ASP A 34 -1.52 27.79 16.01
C ASP A 34 -1.26 27.66 14.50
N PRO A 35 -0.04 27.96 14.02
CA PRO A 35 0.24 27.89 12.60
C PRO A 35 0.26 26.42 12.14
N PRO A 36 -0.25 26.12 10.94
CA PRO A 36 -0.10 24.78 10.38
C PRO A 36 1.39 24.45 10.20
N LYS A 37 1.72 23.16 10.30
CA LYS A 37 3.07 22.66 10.02
C LYS A 37 3.54 23.11 8.64
N GLU A 38 4.82 23.46 8.51
CA GLU A 38 5.38 23.90 7.23
C GLU A 38 5.22 22.84 6.13
N SER A 39 5.29 21.55 6.47
CA SER A 39 5.07 20.47 5.51
C SER A 39 3.61 20.19 5.17
N ALA A 40 2.63 20.78 5.86
CA ALA A 40 1.22 20.47 5.63
C ALA A 40 0.78 20.76 4.19
N LYS A 41 1.05 21.98 3.70
CA LYS A 41 0.69 22.38 2.34
C LYS A 41 1.34 21.50 1.26
N PRO A 42 2.68 21.32 1.21
CA PRO A 42 3.30 20.49 0.18
C PRO A 42 2.84 19.03 0.26
N THR A 43 2.61 18.48 1.46
CA THR A 43 2.06 17.13 1.61
C THR A 43 0.66 17.02 1.04
N ILE A 44 -0.25 17.96 1.35
CA ILE A 44 -1.63 17.95 0.83
C ILE A 44 -1.63 18.04 -0.70
N GLU A 45 -0.81 18.93 -1.27
CA GLU A 45 -0.64 19.04 -2.72
C GLU A 45 -0.15 17.72 -3.32
N SER A 46 0.81 17.04 -2.69
CA SER A 46 1.33 15.77 -3.20
C SER A 46 0.32 14.62 -3.08
N LEU A 47 -0.39 14.53 -1.95
CA LEU A 47 -1.47 13.55 -1.74
C LEU A 47 -2.55 13.70 -2.81
N ASN A 48 -2.98 14.94 -3.10
CA ASN A 48 -3.94 15.24 -4.14
C ASN A 48 -3.44 14.82 -5.53
N ARG A 49 -2.16 15.06 -5.87
CA ARG A 49 -1.55 14.56 -7.13
C ARG A 49 -1.59 13.05 -7.24
N HIS A 50 -1.45 12.33 -6.13
CA HIS A 50 -1.57 10.87 -6.08
C HIS A 50 -3.02 10.38 -6.00
N GLY A 51 -4.01 11.26 -6.11
CA GLY A 51 -5.43 10.92 -6.10
C GLY A 51 -5.96 10.56 -4.70
N VAL A 52 -5.31 11.06 -3.64
CA VAL A 52 -5.76 10.90 -2.26
C VAL A 52 -6.43 12.19 -1.83
N LYS A 53 -7.75 12.14 -1.61
CA LYS A 53 -8.54 13.29 -1.14
C LYS A 53 -8.23 13.54 0.34
N VAL A 54 -7.81 14.77 0.67
CA VAL A 54 -7.60 15.20 2.06
C VAL A 54 -8.83 15.95 2.57
N VAL A 55 -9.30 15.58 3.76
CA VAL A 55 -10.48 16.18 4.40
C VAL A 55 -10.12 16.52 5.85
N VAL A 56 -10.47 17.75 6.28
CA VAL A 56 -10.27 18.20 7.66
C VAL A 56 -11.53 17.94 8.47
N ILE A 57 -11.37 17.31 9.64
CA ILE A 57 -12.44 17.09 10.60
C ILE A 57 -11.97 17.64 11.95
N THR A 58 -12.50 18.78 12.38
CA THR A 58 -12.04 19.48 13.59
C THR A 58 -13.19 19.85 14.53
N GLY A 59 -12.88 19.91 15.82
CA GLY A 59 -13.76 20.47 16.86
C GLY A 59 -13.74 22.01 16.91
N ASP A 60 -12.85 22.66 16.17
CA ASP A 60 -12.72 24.12 16.16
C ASP A 60 -13.92 24.84 15.52
N SER A 61 -14.06 26.11 15.87
CA SER A 61 -15.03 27.00 15.23
C SER A 61 -14.78 27.11 13.72
N LEU A 62 -15.85 27.26 12.94
CA LEU A 62 -15.80 27.32 11.48
C LEU A 62 -14.84 28.40 10.96
N GLY A 63 -14.79 29.56 11.60
CA GLY A 63 -13.91 30.67 11.18
C GLY A 63 -12.42 30.32 11.29
N VAL A 64 -12.02 29.67 12.39
CA VAL A 64 -10.64 29.20 12.58
C VAL A 64 -10.33 28.07 11.61
N ALA A 65 -11.22 27.08 11.53
CA ALA A 65 -11.06 25.92 10.67
C ALA A 65 -10.91 26.30 9.19
N LYS A 66 -11.75 27.22 8.68
CA LYS A 66 -11.63 27.75 7.31
C LYS A 66 -10.29 28.46 7.13
N LYS A 67 -9.90 29.34 8.06
CA LYS A 67 -8.66 30.11 7.93
C LYS A 67 -7.41 29.23 7.88
N VAL A 68 -7.35 28.17 8.70
CA VAL A 68 -6.23 27.22 8.73
C VAL A 68 -6.26 26.34 7.47
N SER A 69 -7.42 25.80 7.11
CA SER A 69 -7.60 24.92 5.94
C SER A 69 -7.23 25.63 4.63
N SER A 70 -7.69 26.86 4.42
CA SER A 70 -7.34 27.64 3.23
C SER A 70 -5.84 27.97 3.17
N LYS A 71 -5.17 28.16 4.31
CA LYS A 71 -3.71 28.39 4.34
C LYS A 71 -2.91 27.16 3.88
N VAL A 72 -3.41 25.96 4.14
CA VAL A 72 -2.76 24.71 3.74
C VAL A 72 -3.23 24.17 2.38
N GLY A 73 -4.09 24.92 1.67
CA GLY A 73 -4.53 24.58 0.31
C GLY A 73 -5.71 23.62 0.26
N ILE A 74 -6.50 23.50 1.34
CA ILE A 74 -7.73 22.73 1.36
C ILE A 74 -8.89 23.61 0.92
N ASP A 75 -9.74 23.09 0.05
CA ASP A 75 -10.95 23.76 -0.40
C ASP A 75 -11.92 23.94 0.77
N THR A 76 -12.47 25.14 0.91
CA THR A 76 -13.38 25.54 1.99
C THR A 76 -14.71 26.09 1.47
N GLU A 77 -15.03 25.86 0.19
CA GLU A 77 -16.32 26.25 -0.40
C GLU A 77 -17.46 25.43 0.21
N ILE A 78 -17.33 24.09 0.21
CA ILE A 78 -18.32 23.18 0.77
C ILE A 78 -17.84 22.70 2.13
N THR A 79 -18.53 23.15 3.18
CA THR A 79 -18.20 22.85 4.58
C THR A 79 -19.46 22.59 5.38
N TYR A 80 -19.40 21.63 6.30
CA TYR A 80 -20.51 21.33 7.20
C TYR A 80 -20.10 21.48 8.67
N MET A 81 -21.03 21.96 9.49
CA MET A 81 -20.89 22.05 10.93
C MET A 81 -21.49 20.84 11.63
N GLY A 82 -21.05 20.55 12.85
CA GLY A 82 -21.57 19.43 13.65
C GLY A 82 -23.09 19.41 13.78
N ASP A 83 -23.70 20.59 13.95
CA ASP A 83 -25.17 20.72 14.06
C ASP A 83 -25.88 20.33 12.74
N GLU A 84 -25.24 20.56 11.58
CA GLU A 84 -25.75 20.16 10.26
C GLU A 84 -25.54 18.67 10.01
N VAL A 85 -24.38 18.13 10.39
CA VAL A 85 -24.08 16.69 10.30
C VAL A 85 -25.07 15.89 11.14
N GLU A 86 -25.43 16.37 12.33
CA GLU A 86 -26.41 15.73 13.20
C GLU A 86 -27.81 15.68 12.56
N ALA A 87 -28.19 16.74 11.86
CA ALA A 87 -29.48 16.83 11.18
C ALA A 87 -29.57 15.95 9.92
N MET A 88 -28.44 15.63 9.29
CA MET A 88 -28.39 14.77 8.11
C MET A 88 -28.70 13.32 8.47
N SER A 89 -29.45 12.65 7.60
CA SER A 89 -29.51 11.19 7.56
C SER A 89 -28.18 10.58 7.09
N ASP A 90 -28.00 9.28 7.31
CA ASP A 90 -26.79 8.58 6.85
C ASP A 90 -26.66 8.54 5.31
N GLU A 91 -27.76 8.64 4.57
CA GLU A 91 -27.75 8.72 3.09
C GLU A 91 -27.26 10.10 2.64
N GLU A 92 -27.81 11.17 3.24
CA GLU A 92 -27.40 12.56 2.95
C GLU A 92 -25.94 12.80 3.31
N LEU A 93 -25.48 12.26 4.46
CA LEU A 93 -24.10 12.36 4.86
C LEU A 93 -23.17 11.63 3.88
N ARG A 94 -23.58 10.45 3.38
CA ARG A 94 -22.83 9.71 2.36
C ARG A 94 -22.66 10.51 1.06
N ASP A 95 -23.67 11.27 0.64
CA ASP A 95 -23.53 12.13 -0.53
C ASP A 95 -22.72 13.40 -0.23
N ALA A 96 -22.87 13.95 0.97
CA ALA A 96 -22.13 15.13 1.41
C ALA A 96 -20.61 14.89 1.47
N VAL A 97 -20.15 13.70 1.87
CA VAL A 97 -18.72 13.40 2.02
C VAL A 97 -17.94 13.39 0.69
N ASP A 98 -18.60 13.17 -0.46
CA ASP A 98 -17.94 13.18 -1.77
C ASP A 98 -17.50 14.61 -2.18
N HIS A 99 -18.21 15.64 -1.73
CA HIS A 99 -17.97 17.04 -2.11
C HIS A 99 -17.39 17.91 -0.98
N CYS A 100 -17.58 17.52 0.28
CA CYS A 100 -17.04 18.25 1.42
C CYS A 100 -15.53 17.99 1.62
N HIS A 101 -14.80 19.02 2.04
CA HIS A 101 -13.39 18.96 2.41
C HIS A 101 -13.11 19.45 3.84
N LEU A 102 -14.09 20.07 4.50
CA LEU A 102 -13.95 20.57 5.86
C LEU A 102 -15.23 20.40 6.67
N PHE A 103 -15.10 19.68 7.79
CA PHE A 103 -16.11 19.54 8.83
C PHE A 103 -15.61 20.25 10.10
N ALA A 104 -16.41 21.17 10.64
CA ALA A 104 -16.04 22.02 11.79
C ALA A 104 -17.01 21.86 12.96
N LYS A 105 -16.55 22.15 14.18
CA LYS A 105 -17.32 21.98 15.42
C LYS A 105 -17.89 20.54 15.56
N ILE A 106 -17.08 19.55 15.19
CA ILE A 106 -17.45 18.13 15.16
C ILE A 106 -17.14 17.47 16.50
N SER A 107 -18.10 16.74 17.08
CA SER A 107 -17.90 15.94 18.29
C SER A 107 -17.17 14.62 18.00
N PRO A 108 -16.53 13.98 18.99
CA PRO A 108 -15.84 12.70 18.80
C PRO A 108 -16.67 11.59 18.14
N ASP A 109 -17.95 11.47 18.49
CA ASP A 109 -18.90 10.51 17.91
C ASP A 109 -19.23 10.84 16.45
N GLN A 110 -19.40 12.13 16.13
CA GLN A 110 -19.61 12.58 14.75
C GLN A 110 -18.38 12.33 13.87
N LYS A 111 -17.16 12.43 14.40
CA LYS A 111 -15.94 12.07 13.65
C LYS A 111 -16.02 10.62 13.18
N GLN A 112 -16.39 9.70 14.07
CA GLN A 112 -16.57 8.30 13.72
C GLN A 112 -17.65 8.12 12.63
N ARG A 113 -18.78 8.81 12.76
CA ARG A 113 -19.88 8.76 11.80
C ARG A 113 -19.47 9.24 10.40
N ILE A 114 -18.69 10.32 10.33
CA ILE A 114 -18.14 10.84 9.06
C ILE A 114 -17.17 9.83 8.43
N VAL A 115 -16.26 9.23 9.21
CA VAL A 115 -15.33 8.19 8.71
C VAL A 115 -16.11 7.01 8.14
N LYS A 116 -17.15 6.55 8.84
CA LYS A 116 -18.02 5.47 8.36
C LYS A 116 -18.73 5.84 7.06
N ALA A 117 -19.22 7.06 6.91
CA ALA A 117 -19.86 7.53 5.68
C ALA A 117 -18.91 7.47 4.46
N PHE A 118 -17.63 7.83 4.63
CA PHE A 118 -16.62 7.65 3.58
C PHE A 118 -16.41 6.16 3.22
N GLN A 119 -16.37 5.28 4.23
CA GLN A 119 -16.20 3.84 4.01
C GLN A 119 -17.40 3.20 3.31
N ASP A 120 -18.62 3.58 3.70
CA ASP A 120 -19.85 3.08 3.10
C ASP A 120 -19.98 3.49 1.62
N LYS A 121 -19.33 4.59 1.21
CA LYS A 121 -19.16 5.01 -0.19
C LYS A 121 -18.07 4.23 -0.95
N GLY A 122 -17.37 3.32 -0.28
CA GLY A 122 -16.33 2.47 -0.87
C GLY A 122 -14.94 3.10 -0.90
N HIS A 123 -14.74 4.23 -0.21
CA HIS A 123 -13.41 4.83 -0.05
C HIS A 123 -12.60 4.06 1.00
N THR A 124 -11.29 3.93 0.78
CA THR A 124 -10.35 3.46 1.81
C THR A 124 -9.87 4.66 2.60
N VAL A 125 -10.14 4.69 3.90
CA VAL A 125 -9.95 5.87 4.75
C VAL A 125 -8.75 5.67 5.68
N GLY A 126 -7.76 6.55 5.56
CA GLY A 126 -6.73 6.76 6.57
C GLY A 126 -7.11 7.96 7.45
N PHE A 127 -7.02 7.82 8.77
CA PHE A 127 -7.35 8.90 9.71
C PHE A 127 -6.11 9.31 10.50
N LEU A 128 -5.75 10.59 10.45
CA LEU A 128 -4.66 11.17 11.24
C LEU A 128 -5.24 11.92 12.44
N GLY A 129 -4.90 11.48 13.65
CA GLY A 129 -5.34 12.10 14.90
C GLY A 129 -4.23 12.15 15.94
N ASP A 130 -4.42 12.93 17.00
CA ASP A 130 -3.39 13.19 18.02
C ASP A 130 -3.80 12.79 19.44
N GLY A 131 -5.00 12.23 19.65
CA GLY A 131 -5.42 11.93 21.01
C GLY A 131 -6.70 11.13 21.19
N ILE A 132 -7.21 11.23 22.43
CA ILE A 132 -8.36 10.49 22.95
C ILE A 132 -9.65 10.86 22.19
N ASN A 133 -9.80 12.13 21.79
CA ASN A 133 -10.98 12.63 21.06
C ASN A 133 -11.13 12.00 19.67
N ASP A 134 -10.05 11.44 19.12
CA ASP A 134 -10.03 10.80 17.80
C ASP A 134 -10.06 9.27 17.90
N ALA A 135 -10.05 8.69 19.10
CA ALA A 135 -9.91 7.25 19.30
C ALA A 135 -10.98 6.42 18.57
N LEU A 136 -12.24 6.88 18.58
CA LEU A 136 -13.33 6.21 17.87
C LEU A 136 -13.16 6.29 16.35
N ALA A 137 -12.74 7.45 15.84
CA ALA A 137 -12.51 7.66 14.41
C ALA A 137 -11.28 6.89 13.90
N LEU A 138 -10.20 6.86 14.69
CA LEU A 138 -8.98 6.08 14.43
C LEU A 138 -9.30 4.59 14.35
N LYS A 139 -10.09 4.06 15.30
CA LYS A 139 -10.52 2.66 15.30
C LYS A 139 -11.49 2.32 14.17
N GLN A 140 -12.29 3.29 13.72
CA GLN A 140 -13.23 3.11 12.62
C GLN A 140 -12.53 3.12 11.25
N ALA A 141 -11.44 3.87 11.10
CA ALA A 141 -10.70 4.00 9.85
C ALA A 141 -10.10 2.67 9.37
N ASN A 142 -9.77 2.58 8.09
CA ASN A 142 -9.04 1.42 7.57
C ASN A 142 -7.57 1.41 8.01
N VAL A 143 -7.02 2.61 8.24
CA VAL A 143 -5.68 2.81 8.80
C VAL A 143 -5.72 3.99 9.76
N GLY A 144 -5.50 3.74 11.06
CA GLY A 144 -5.34 4.78 12.08
C GLY A 144 -3.89 5.25 12.17
N ILE A 145 -3.66 6.55 12.00
CA ILE A 145 -2.33 7.18 12.03
C ILE A 145 -2.28 8.15 13.20
N SER A 146 -1.29 7.97 14.08
CA SER A 146 -1.07 8.86 15.23
C SER A 146 0.24 9.61 15.13
N VAL A 147 0.30 10.80 15.72
CA VAL A 147 1.56 11.51 16.00
C VAL A 147 2.17 11.02 17.32
N ASP A 148 3.50 11.05 17.43
CA ASP A 148 4.21 10.58 18.64
C ASP A 148 3.86 11.37 19.93
N SER A 149 3.28 12.57 19.82
CA SER A 149 2.79 13.33 20.97
C SER A 149 1.47 12.81 21.56
N ALA A 150 0.85 11.77 20.98
CA ALA A 150 -0.39 11.22 21.49
C ALA A 150 -0.22 10.51 22.84
N VAL A 151 -1.22 10.65 23.72
CA VAL A 151 -1.24 10.09 25.09
C VAL A 151 -1.10 8.57 25.05
N ASP A 152 -0.32 7.99 25.97
CA ASP A 152 0.09 6.58 25.99
C ASP A 152 -1.07 5.56 25.89
N ILE A 153 -2.24 5.87 26.44
CA ILE A 153 -3.43 4.99 26.39
C ILE A 153 -3.98 4.83 24.95
N ALA A 154 -3.84 5.86 24.11
CA ALA A 154 -4.29 5.79 22.73
C ALA A 154 -3.30 4.97 21.85
N LYS A 155 -2.00 4.96 22.22
CA LYS A 155 -0.92 4.28 21.50
C LYS A 155 -1.07 2.76 21.42
N GLU A 156 -1.63 2.13 22.46
CA GLU A 156 -1.57 0.66 22.58
C GLU A 156 -2.75 -0.09 21.94
N SER A 157 -3.86 0.56 21.58
CA SER A 157 -5.11 -0.15 21.22
C SER A 157 -5.80 0.27 19.92
N ALA A 158 -5.38 1.36 19.29
CA ALA A 158 -6.13 1.97 18.19
C ALA A 158 -5.31 2.40 16.97
N PHE A 159 -3.98 2.21 16.97
CA PHE A 159 -3.10 2.76 15.94
C PHE A 159 -2.39 1.69 15.13
N ASP A 160 -2.46 1.79 13.81
CA ASP A 160 -1.72 0.94 12.87
C ASP A 160 -0.34 1.54 12.55
N ILE A 161 -0.24 2.87 12.53
CA ILE A 161 0.99 3.62 12.18
C ILE A 161 1.23 4.77 13.17
N ILE A 162 2.47 4.89 13.65
CA ILE A 162 2.91 6.00 14.51
C ILE A 162 3.94 6.86 13.77
N LEU A 163 3.62 8.14 13.59
CA LEU A 163 4.53 9.15 13.04
C LEU A 163 5.52 9.62 14.12
N LEU A 164 6.72 9.07 14.06
CA LEU A 164 7.83 9.44 14.96
C LEU A 164 8.39 10.83 14.66
N LYS A 165 8.32 11.26 13.40
CA LYS A 165 8.77 12.59 12.97
C LYS A 165 7.60 13.56 12.92
N LYS A 166 7.85 14.83 13.26
CA LYS A 166 6.88 15.92 13.12
C LYS A 166 6.73 16.40 11.66
N ASP A 167 6.82 15.49 10.70
CA ASP A 167 6.77 15.79 9.28
C ASP A 167 5.69 14.94 8.59
N LEU A 168 4.74 15.60 7.93
CA LEU A 168 3.65 14.96 7.20
C LEU A 168 4.09 14.36 5.86
N THR A 169 5.28 14.72 5.34
CA THR A 169 5.82 14.15 4.10
C THR A 169 5.97 12.63 4.18
N VAL A 170 6.17 12.08 5.38
CA VAL A 170 6.21 10.62 5.63
C VAL A 170 4.93 9.91 5.23
N LEU A 171 3.78 10.59 5.21
CA LEU A 171 2.50 10.01 4.76
C LEU A 171 2.52 9.68 3.27
N GLU A 172 3.10 10.57 2.46
CA GLU A 172 3.27 10.35 1.03
C GLU A 172 4.20 9.16 0.78
N GLU A 173 5.35 9.13 1.44
CA GLU A 173 6.30 8.02 1.37
C GLU A 173 5.62 6.69 1.72
N GLY A 174 4.85 6.66 2.82
CA GLY A 174 4.10 5.48 3.23
C GLY A 174 3.09 5.00 2.18
N ILE A 175 2.36 5.91 1.53
CA ILE A 175 1.42 5.57 0.45
C ILE A 175 2.17 5.02 -0.76
N LEU A 176 3.30 5.64 -1.15
CA LEU A 176 4.10 5.19 -2.28
C LEU A 176 4.71 3.81 -2.02
N GLU A 177 5.24 3.55 -0.83
CA GLU A 177 5.76 2.23 -0.43
C GLU A 177 4.64 1.16 -0.39
N GLY A 178 3.45 1.53 0.10
CA GLY A 178 2.28 0.65 0.03
C GLY A 178 1.92 0.28 -1.41
N ARG A 179 1.92 1.26 -2.34
CA ARG A 179 1.67 1.01 -3.77
C ARG A 179 2.75 0.13 -4.40
N LYS A 180 4.04 0.36 -4.10
CA LYS A 180 5.15 -0.49 -4.56
C LYS A 180 4.96 -1.94 -4.10
N THR A 181 4.60 -2.12 -2.84
CA THR A 181 4.35 -3.44 -2.24
C THR A 181 3.25 -4.19 -2.98
N ILE A 182 2.10 -3.56 -3.25
CA ILE A 182 1.00 -4.19 -4.00
C ILE A 182 1.41 -4.51 -5.43
N VAL A 183 2.13 -3.62 -6.11
CA VAL A 183 2.61 -3.88 -7.49
C VAL A 183 3.53 -5.09 -7.52
N ASN A 184 4.51 -5.16 -6.62
CA ASN A 184 5.47 -6.27 -6.56
C ASN A 184 4.79 -7.58 -6.12
N MET A 185 3.82 -7.53 -5.22
CA MET A 185 2.99 -8.69 -4.85
C MET A 185 2.21 -9.23 -6.05
N ILE A 186 1.61 -8.36 -6.87
CA ILE A 186 0.90 -8.79 -8.08
C ILE A 186 1.86 -9.46 -9.07
N LYS A 187 3.07 -8.89 -9.29
CA LYS A 187 4.09 -9.52 -10.14
C LYS A 187 4.42 -10.94 -9.66
N TYR A 188 4.63 -11.11 -8.35
CA TYR A 188 4.89 -12.43 -7.75
C TYR A 188 3.74 -13.40 -8.02
N LEU A 189 2.50 -13.00 -7.75
CA LEU A 189 1.33 -13.86 -7.97
C LEU A 189 1.15 -14.23 -9.45
N GLU A 190 1.34 -13.28 -10.37
CA GLU A 190 1.29 -13.53 -11.80
C GLU A 190 2.33 -14.57 -12.23
N MET A 191 3.54 -14.49 -11.66
CA MET A 191 4.63 -15.43 -11.93
C MET A 191 4.38 -16.82 -11.34
N ALA A 192 4.03 -16.90 -10.05
CA ALA A 192 3.77 -18.16 -9.36
C ALA A 192 2.63 -18.95 -10.01
N VAL A 193 1.53 -18.26 -10.36
CA VAL A 193 0.38 -18.88 -11.01
C VAL A 193 0.72 -19.32 -12.44
N SER A 194 1.42 -18.48 -13.22
CA SER A 194 1.77 -18.83 -14.60
C SER A 194 2.74 -20.00 -14.68
N GLY A 195 3.78 -20.03 -13.84
CA GLY A 195 4.79 -21.08 -13.85
C GLY A 195 4.22 -22.44 -13.46
N ASN A 196 3.38 -22.48 -12.42
CA ASN A 196 2.79 -23.73 -11.92
C ASN A 196 1.77 -24.32 -12.89
N VAL A 197 0.91 -23.48 -13.49
CA VAL A 197 -0.09 -23.95 -14.48
C VAL A 197 0.60 -24.44 -15.75
N GLY A 198 1.58 -23.69 -16.25
CA GLY A 198 2.36 -24.07 -17.44
C GLY A 198 3.03 -25.44 -17.25
N ASN A 199 3.80 -25.59 -16.17
CA ASN A 199 4.50 -26.85 -15.84
C ASN A 199 3.52 -28.03 -15.74
N MET A 200 2.39 -27.87 -15.03
CA MET A 200 1.41 -28.95 -14.87
C MET A 200 0.82 -29.39 -16.21
N ILE A 201 0.46 -28.45 -17.10
CA ILE A 201 -0.04 -28.78 -18.45
C ILE A 201 1.04 -29.51 -19.24
N SER A 202 2.29 -29.02 -19.20
CA SER A 202 3.41 -29.61 -19.93
C SER A 202 3.72 -31.03 -19.48
N VAL A 203 3.73 -31.30 -18.17
CA VAL A 203 3.92 -32.64 -17.59
C VAL A 203 2.79 -33.59 -17.98
N LEU A 204 1.54 -33.12 -17.94
CA LEU A 204 0.37 -33.92 -18.36
C LEU A 204 0.48 -34.33 -19.84
N VAL A 205 0.82 -33.38 -20.71
CA VAL A 205 0.98 -33.66 -22.15
C VAL A 205 2.14 -34.62 -22.37
N ALA A 206 3.31 -34.37 -21.79
CA ALA A 206 4.48 -35.23 -21.94
C ALA A 206 4.21 -36.67 -21.48
N SER A 207 3.47 -36.85 -20.38
CA SER A 207 3.12 -38.17 -19.82
C SER A 207 2.29 -39.04 -20.78
N LEU A 208 1.64 -38.46 -21.79
CA LEU A 208 0.91 -39.22 -22.81
C LEU A 208 1.83 -39.87 -23.85
N PHE A 209 3.07 -39.39 -23.98
CA PHE A 209 4.00 -39.78 -25.04
C PHE A 209 5.21 -40.59 -24.54
N VAL A 210 5.47 -40.62 -23.23
CA VAL A 210 6.57 -41.40 -22.64
C VAL A 210 6.04 -42.45 -21.65
N PRO A 211 6.70 -43.62 -21.52
CA PRO A 211 6.25 -44.71 -20.63
C PRO A 211 6.63 -44.52 -19.16
N PHE A 212 7.17 -43.35 -18.78
CA PHE A 212 7.64 -43.01 -17.43
C PHE A 212 7.14 -41.63 -17.02
N LEU A 213 7.23 -41.29 -15.73
CA LEU A 213 6.87 -39.95 -15.25
C LEU A 213 7.90 -38.91 -15.73
N PRO A 214 7.50 -37.88 -16.51
CA PRO A 214 8.40 -36.83 -17.00
C PRO A 214 9.15 -36.10 -15.89
N LEU A 215 8.48 -35.87 -14.76
CA LEU A 215 9.05 -35.37 -13.51
C LEU A 215 8.49 -36.17 -12.34
N LEU A 216 9.36 -36.53 -11.40
CA LEU A 216 8.95 -37.12 -10.12
C LEU A 216 8.36 -36.05 -9.20
N PRO A 217 7.46 -36.40 -8.27
CA PRO A 217 6.91 -35.45 -7.30
C PRO A 217 7.98 -34.68 -6.51
N VAL A 218 9.07 -35.35 -6.14
CA VAL A 218 10.21 -34.71 -5.46
C VAL A 218 10.90 -33.66 -6.34
N HIS A 219 11.02 -33.90 -7.66
CA HIS A 219 11.58 -32.92 -8.58
C HIS A 219 10.71 -31.67 -8.63
N ILE A 220 9.39 -31.83 -8.71
CA ILE A 220 8.44 -30.71 -8.72
C ILE A 220 8.56 -29.88 -7.42
N LEU A 221 8.65 -30.55 -6.26
CA LEU A 221 8.83 -29.85 -4.98
C LEU A 221 10.13 -29.05 -4.92
N VAL A 222 11.24 -29.63 -5.38
CA VAL A 222 12.54 -28.94 -5.42
C VAL A 222 12.53 -27.80 -6.44
N GLN A 223 11.91 -27.98 -7.60
CA GLN A 223 11.74 -26.89 -8.58
C GLN A 223 10.96 -25.72 -7.97
N ASN A 224 9.83 -25.99 -7.32
CA ASN A 224 9.04 -24.95 -6.67
C ASN A 224 9.86 -24.22 -5.60
N LEU A 225 10.59 -24.95 -4.76
CA LEU A 225 11.44 -24.35 -3.74
C LEU A 225 12.51 -23.42 -4.33
N LEU A 226 13.24 -23.88 -5.36
CA LEU A 226 14.32 -23.09 -5.99
C LEU A 226 13.77 -21.88 -6.75
N SER A 227 12.63 -22.05 -7.42
CA SER A 227 11.97 -20.96 -8.13
C SER A 227 11.33 -19.96 -7.18
N ASP A 228 10.78 -20.39 -6.05
CA ASP A 228 10.29 -19.49 -5.01
C ASP A 228 11.45 -18.70 -4.38
N LEU A 229 12.61 -19.33 -4.19
CA LEU A 229 13.83 -18.66 -3.75
C LEU A 229 14.25 -17.56 -4.75
N ALA A 230 14.22 -17.83 -6.05
CA ALA A 230 14.48 -16.81 -7.08
C ALA A 230 13.44 -15.66 -7.03
N GLN A 231 12.19 -15.97 -6.69
CA GLN A 231 11.11 -15.00 -6.58
C GLN A 231 11.17 -14.12 -5.32
N THR A 232 11.92 -14.51 -4.28
CA THR A 232 12.09 -13.69 -3.05
C THR A 232 12.70 -12.31 -3.30
N GLY A 233 13.33 -12.09 -4.46
CA GLY A 233 13.83 -10.78 -4.86
C GLY A 233 12.77 -9.83 -5.41
N ILE A 234 11.57 -10.33 -5.76
CA ILE A 234 10.48 -9.54 -6.37
C ILE A 234 9.95 -8.44 -5.45
N PRO A 235 9.76 -8.65 -4.13
CA PRO A 235 9.38 -7.57 -3.23
C PRO A 235 10.30 -6.35 -3.27
N PHE A 236 11.60 -6.57 -3.49
CA PHE A 236 12.63 -5.54 -3.58
C PHE A 236 12.82 -4.99 -5.00
N ASP A 237 11.94 -5.35 -5.92
CA ASP A 237 12.08 -4.98 -7.31
C ASP A 237 11.65 -3.55 -7.60
N ASN A 238 12.31 -2.90 -8.58
CA ASN A 238 11.97 -1.54 -8.98
C ASN A 238 10.57 -1.48 -9.63
N VAL A 239 9.83 -0.44 -9.25
CA VAL A 239 8.50 -0.13 -9.80
C VAL A 239 8.58 1.22 -10.50
N THR A 240 7.98 1.33 -11.69
CA THR A 240 8.01 2.58 -12.45
C THR A 240 7.02 3.60 -11.90
N GLU A 241 7.30 4.90 -12.04
CA GLU A 241 6.42 5.98 -11.55
C GLU A 241 4.98 5.85 -12.06
N LYS A 242 4.82 5.48 -13.33
CA LYS A 242 3.51 5.25 -13.96
C LYS A 242 2.68 4.16 -13.27
N GLU A 243 3.34 3.19 -12.64
CA GLU A 243 2.67 2.14 -11.88
C GLU A 243 2.29 2.58 -10.46
N LEU A 244 2.92 3.65 -9.96
CA LEU A 244 2.63 4.27 -8.66
C LEU A 244 1.63 5.42 -8.75
N GLU A 245 1.33 5.94 -9.95
CA GLU A 245 0.34 7.02 -10.15
C GLU A 245 -1.03 6.69 -9.57
N LYS A 246 -1.49 5.44 -9.72
CA LYS A 246 -2.81 4.99 -9.26
C LYS A 246 -2.70 3.76 -8.37
N PRO A 247 -3.57 3.62 -7.35
CA PRO A 247 -3.63 2.39 -6.57
C PRO A 247 -4.03 1.22 -7.47
N ARG A 248 -3.31 0.10 -7.37
CA ARG A 248 -3.72 -1.17 -7.96
C ARG A 248 -4.52 -1.97 -6.96
N LYS A 249 -5.53 -2.69 -7.46
CA LYS A 249 -6.28 -3.67 -6.68
C LYS A 249 -5.89 -5.08 -7.14
N LEU A 250 -5.78 -6.00 -6.19
CA LEU A 250 -5.62 -7.41 -6.51
C LEU A 250 -6.97 -7.93 -7.03
N GLU A 251 -7.05 -8.17 -8.33
CA GLU A 251 -8.26 -8.71 -8.95
C GLU A 251 -8.01 -10.11 -9.51
N SER A 252 -8.79 -11.09 -9.04
CA SER A 252 -8.71 -12.47 -9.53
C SER A 252 -8.91 -12.57 -11.05
N LYS A 253 -9.75 -11.70 -11.63
CA LYS A 253 -9.96 -11.63 -13.09
C LYS A 253 -8.69 -11.26 -13.84
N SER A 254 -7.86 -10.37 -13.28
CA SER A 254 -6.57 -9.99 -13.87
C SER A 254 -5.62 -11.19 -13.87
N LEU A 255 -5.51 -11.90 -12.76
CA LEU A 255 -4.68 -13.10 -12.64
C LEU A 255 -5.12 -14.20 -13.63
N VAL A 256 -6.43 -14.44 -13.77
CA VAL A 256 -6.96 -15.41 -14.74
C VAL A 256 -6.66 -14.98 -16.18
N LYS A 257 -6.79 -13.69 -16.50
CA LYS A 257 -6.44 -13.17 -17.83
C LYS A 257 -4.96 -13.36 -18.14
N PHE A 258 -4.10 -13.10 -17.15
CA PHE A 258 -2.67 -13.33 -17.25
C PHE A 258 -2.35 -14.81 -17.50
N MET A 259 -2.95 -15.71 -16.71
CA MET A 259 -2.80 -17.16 -16.83
C MET A 259 -3.22 -17.67 -18.22
N LYS A 260 -4.32 -17.16 -18.78
CA LYS A 260 -4.78 -17.55 -20.13
C LYS A 260 -3.80 -17.15 -21.24
N LEU A 261 -3.02 -16.10 -21.04
CA LEU A 261 -2.04 -15.62 -22.02
C LEU A 261 -0.68 -16.32 -21.85
N PHE A 262 -0.16 -16.32 -20.62
CA PHE A 262 1.20 -16.80 -20.33
C PHE A 262 1.28 -18.30 -20.05
N GLY A 263 0.18 -18.95 -19.61
CA GLY A 263 0.13 -20.39 -19.44
C GLY A 263 0.44 -21.16 -20.73
N PRO A 264 -0.30 -20.96 -21.83
CA PRO A 264 -0.01 -21.59 -23.12
C PRO A 264 1.38 -21.21 -23.65
N LEU A 265 1.80 -19.97 -23.48
CA LEU A 265 3.12 -19.51 -23.93
C LEU A 265 4.24 -20.28 -23.21
N SER A 266 4.14 -20.43 -21.88
CA SER A 266 5.08 -21.25 -21.09
C SER A 266 5.08 -22.71 -21.55
N SER A 267 3.89 -23.28 -21.76
CA SER A 267 3.78 -24.67 -22.23
C SER A 267 4.38 -24.88 -23.62
N ILE A 268 4.38 -23.88 -24.51
CA ILE A 268 5.05 -23.98 -25.82
C ILE A 268 6.57 -24.17 -25.63
N PHE A 269 7.20 -23.43 -24.71
CA PHE A 269 8.64 -23.59 -24.43
C PHE A 269 8.96 -24.96 -23.82
N ASP A 270 8.12 -25.43 -22.89
CA ASP A 270 8.27 -26.75 -22.29
C ASP A 270 8.06 -27.87 -23.31
N ILE A 271 7.06 -27.76 -24.19
CA ILE A 271 6.80 -28.71 -25.27
C ILE A 271 7.95 -28.67 -26.30
N ALA A 272 8.52 -27.50 -26.59
CA ALA A 272 9.70 -27.42 -27.44
C ALA A 272 10.89 -28.17 -26.81
N CYS A 273 11.11 -28.01 -25.49
CA CYS A 273 12.10 -28.79 -24.74
C CYS A 273 11.79 -30.29 -24.82
N PHE A 274 10.53 -30.68 -24.66
CA PHE A 274 10.06 -32.06 -24.84
C PHE A 274 10.43 -32.61 -26.20
N VAL A 275 10.08 -31.90 -27.27
CA VAL A 275 10.33 -32.35 -28.65
C VAL A 275 11.82 -32.49 -28.92
N VAL A 276 12.65 -31.59 -28.40
CA VAL A 276 14.12 -31.70 -28.51
C VAL A 276 14.61 -32.95 -27.80
N LEU A 277 14.19 -33.19 -26.56
CA LEU A 277 14.57 -34.40 -25.83
C LEU A 277 14.09 -35.66 -26.56
N TYR A 278 12.83 -35.67 -26.99
CA TYR A 278 12.19 -36.80 -27.67
C TYR A 278 12.81 -37.13 -29.04
N ALA A 279 13.08 -36.12 -29.87
CA ALA A 279 13.54 -36.30 -31.24
C ALA A 279 15.07 -36.45 -31.36
N VAL A 280 15.84 -35.77 -30.51
CA VAL A 280 17.31 -35.75 -30.61
C VAL A 280 17.94 -36.85 -29.75
N PHE A 281 17.41 -37.09 -28.54
CA PHE A 281 17.99 -38.04 -27.58
C PHE A 281 17.28 -39.39 -27.54
N ASP A 282 16.29 -39.62 -28.42
CA ASP A 282 15.50 -40.86 -28.59
C ASP A 282 15.04 -41.51 -27.26
N VAL A 283 14.61 -40.66 -26.31
CA VAL A 283 14.15 -40.99 -24.95
C VAL A 283 12.80 -41.73 -24.91
N ARG A 284 12.59 -42.69 -25.82
CA ARG A 284 11.36 -43.51 -25.91
C ARG A 284 11.34 -44.65 -24.90
N THR A 285 12.49 -44.97 -24.33
CA THR A 285 12.68 -46.13 -23.45
C THR A 285 12.91 -45.71 -22.00
N LEU A 286 12.59 -46.62 -21.07
CA LEU A 286 12.79 -46.44 -19.62
C LEU A 286 14.25 -46.18 -19.23
N GLU A 287 15.21 -46.65 -20.03
CA GLU A 287 16.65 -46.46 -19.77
C GLU A 287 17.05 -44.98 -19.83
N HIS A 288 16.35 -44.17 -20.62
CA HIS A 288 16.62 -42.74 -20.77
C HIS A 288 15.79 -41.86 -19.82
N ALA A 289 14.98 -42.45 -18.93
CA ALA A 289 14.10 -41.71 -18.02
C ALA A 289 14.88 -40.74 -17.12
N THR A 290 16.01 -41.18 -16.56
CA THR A 290 16.87 -40.33 -15.72
C THR A 290 17.44 -39.16 -16.51
N LEU A 291 17.89 -39.39 -17.74
CA LEU A 291 18.42 -38.34 -18.61
C LEU A 291 17.35 -37.28 -18.89
N PHE A 292 16.15 -37.73 -19.28
CA PHE A 292 15.01 -36.86 -19.53
C PHE A 292 14.66 -36.02 -18.30
N GLN A 293 14.51 -36.66 -17.14
CA GLN A 293 14.14 -36.00 -15.89
C GLN A 293 15.17 -34.95 -15.48
N THR A 294 16.46 -35.24 -15.61
CA THR A 294 17.55 -34.32 -15.27
C THR A 294 17.56 -33.10 -16.17
N PHE A 295 17.46 -33.27 -17.49
CA PHE A 295 17.42 -32.15 -18.43
C PHE A 295 16.16 -31.31 -18.26
N TRP A 296 15.00 -31.95 -18.12
CA TRP A 296 13.74 -31.24 -17.88
C TRP A 296 13.76 -30.48 -16.56
N PHE A 297 14.30 -31.10 -15.51
CA PHE A 297 14.45 -30.47 -14.20
C PHE A 297 15.30 -29.19 -14.28
N ALA A 298 16.47 -29.29 -14.90
CA ALA A 298 17.38 -28.17 -15.10
C ALA A 298 16.76 -27.06 -15.96
N PHE A 299 16.16 -27.44 -17.08
CA PHE A 299 15.47 -26.51 -17.98
C PHE A 299 14.35 -25.77 -17.23
N GLY A 300 13.54 -26.47 -16.45
CA GLY A 300 12.43 -25.85 -15.71
C GLY A 300 12.90 -24.74 -14.77
N ILE A 301 13.96 -24.97 -13.98
CA ILE A 301 14.47 -23.95 -13.03
C ILE A 301 15.13 -22.78 -13.76
N ILE A 302 15.90 -23.05 -14.82
CA ILE A 302 16.54 -22.00 -15.62
C ILE A 302 15.48 -21.16 -16.33
N SER A 303 14.50 -21.80 -16.97
CA SER A 303 13.38 -21.15 -17.64
C SER A 303 12.58 -20.29 -16.66
N GLN A 304 12.23 -20.82 -15.48
CA GLN A 304 11.51 -20.08 -14.45
C GLN A 304 12.34 -18.93 -13.85
N SER A 305 13.65 -19.08 -13.70
CA SER A 305 14.55 -17.99 -13.28
C SER A 305 14.67 -16.89 -14.34
N LEU A 306 14.62 -17.24 -15.63
CA LEU A 306 14.69 -16.28 -16.73
C LEU A 306 13.36 -15.57 -16.98
N ILE A 307 12.23 -16.28 -16.87
CA ILE A 307 10.90 -15.69 -17.12
C ILE A 307 10.57 -14.57 -16.12
N ILE A 308 11.19 -14.59 -14.93
CA ILE A 308 11.15 -13.49 -13.96
C ILE A 308 11.42 -12.16 -14.65
N PHE A 309 12.52 -12.06 -15.39
CA PHE A 309 12.96 -10.82 -16.04
C PHE A 309 12.05 -10.40 -17.20
N VAL A 310 11.29 -11.34 -17.76
CA VAL A 310 10.31 -11.09 -18.82
C VAL A 310 8.98 -10.58 -18.24
N ILE A 311 8.48 -11.19 -17.16
CA ILE A 311 7.19 -10.87 -16.56
C ILE A 311 7.25 -9.61 -15.69
N ARG A 312 8.40 -9.37 -15.05
CA ARG A 312 8.67 -8.23 -14.17
C ARG A 312 8.20 -6.88 -14.73
N THR A 313 8.33 -6.68 -16.04
CA THR A 313 7.97 -5.43 -16.70
C THR A 313 7.36 -5.70 -18.07
N LYS A 314 6.37 -4.90 -18.46
CA LYS A 314 5.78 -4.94 -19.82
C LYS A 314 6.79 -4.60 -20.93
N ARG A 315 7.97 -4.07 -20.56
CA ARG A 315 9.09 -3.75 -21.46
C ARG A 315 10.39 -4.32 -20.88
N PRO A 316 10.68 -5.62 -21.07
CA PRO A 316 11.82 -6.30 -20.44
C PRO A 316 13.20 -5.74 -20.83
N PHE A 317 13.30 -5.09 -22.00
CA PHE A 317 14.57 -4.54 -22.51
C PHE A 317 14.69 -3.02 -22.39
N SER A 318 13.86 -2.37 -21.56
CA SER A 318 13.96 -0.92 -21.36
C SER A 318 15.06 -0.58 -20.35
N LEU A 319 16.06 0.19 -20.79
CA LEU A 319 17.12 0.75 -19.92
C LEU A 319 16.58 1.60 -18.76
N GLY A 320 15.33 2.07 -18.85
CA GLY A 320 14.68 2.88 -17.81
C GLY A 320 14.08 2.08 -16.64
N ASN A 321 14.08 0.74 -16.68
CA ASN A 321 13.58 -0.08 -15.57
C ASN A 321 14.42 -1.35 -15.43
N LEU A 322 15.62 -1.21 -14.86
CA LEU A 322 16.51 -2.33 -14.58
C LEU A 322 16.03 -3.13 -13.34
N PRO A 323 16.27 -4.46 -13.32
CA PRO A 323 15.97 -5.29 -12.15
C PRO A 323 16.79 -4.88 -10.93
N SER A 324 16.23 -5.09 -9.74
CA SER A 324 16.98 -4.84 -8.51
C SER A 324 18.17 -5.80 -8.37
N GLY A 325 19.25 -5.34 -7.75
CA GLY A 325 20.44 -6.17 -7.52
C GLY A 325 20.14 -7.44 -6.71
N VAL A 326 19.17 -7.36 -5.78
CA VAL A 326 18.69 -8.49 -5.00
C VAL A 326 18.02 -9.53 -5.91
N LEU A 327 17.11 -9.11 -6.79
CA LEU A 327 16.43 -10.00 -7.73
C LEU A 327 17.41 -10.73 -8.65
N VAL A 328 18.39 -10.00 -9.18
CA VAL A 328 19.46 -10.57 -10.00
C VAL A 328 20.24 -11.61 -9.19
N PHE A 329 20.71 -11.26 -8.00
CA PHE A 329 21.50 -12.14 -7.15
C PHE A 329 20.77 -13.45 -6.81
N VAL A 330 19.52 -13.38 -6.34
CA VAL A 330 18.79 -14.60 -5.95
C VAL A 330 18.43 -15.48 -7.15
N SER A 331 18.16 -14.89 -8.32
CA SER A 331 17.89 -15.65 -9.55
C SER A 331 19.14 -16.39 -10.02
N PHE A 332 20.30 -15.74 -10.02
CA PHE A 332 21.58 -16.38 -10.35
C PHE A 332 21.99 -17.43 -9.33
N LEU A 333 21.70 -17.21 -8.04
CA LEU A 333 21.95 -18.18 -6.98
C LEU A 333 21.14 -19.47 -7.19
N ALA A 334 19.84 -19.35 -7.54
CA ALA A 334 18.99 -20.50 -7.83
C ALA A 334 19.51 -21.32 -9.03
N ILE A 335 19.95 -20.64 -10.10
CA ILE A 335 20.58 -21.28 -11.27
C ILE A 335 21.89 -21.97 -10.86
N ALA A 336 22.74 -21.30 -10.09
CA ALA A 336 24.02 -21.85 -9.65
C ALA A 336 23.85 -23.10 -8.78
N ILE A 337 22.89 -23.09 -7.84
CA ILE A 337 22.54 -24.27 -7.03
C ILE A 337 22.08 -25.42 -7.94
N THR A 338 21.24 -25.13 -8.94
CA THR A 338 20.77 -26.13 -9.90
C THR A 338 21.93 -26.76 -10.66
N LEU A 339 22.85 -25.95 -11.19
CA LEU A 339 24.03 -26.44 -11.91
C LEU A 339 24.96 -27.26 -11.01
N LEU A 340 25.14 -26.86 -9.75
CA LEU A 340 25.94 -27.62 -8.77
C LEU A 340 25.32 -28.98 -8.47
N CYS A 341 24.00 -29.07 -8.31
CA CYS A 341 23.30 -30.35 -8.11
C CYS A 341 23.47 -31.29 -9.31
N LEU A 342 23.50 -30.75 -10.53
CA LEU A 342 23.76 -31.54 -11.75
C LEU A 342 25.19 -32.07 -11.81
N LEU A 343 26.17 -31.28 -11.35
CA LEU A 343 27.58 -31.64 -11.37
C LEU A 343 27.97 -32.68 -10.31
N GLN A 344 27.23 -32.78 -9.20
CA GLN A 344 27.50 -33.77 -8.13
C GLN A 344 26.98 -35.19 -8.45
N HIS A 345 26.16 -35.34 -9.49
CA HIS A 345 25.58 -36.62 -9.92
C HIS A 345 26.28 -37.22 -11.15
N HIS A 346 27.37 -36.61 -11.62
CA HIS A 346 28.36 -37.17 -12.53
C HIS A 346 29.63 -37.52 -11.77
#